data_AF-A0A8D8RDE4-F1
#
_entry.id   AF-A0A8D8RDE4-F1
#
_cell.length_a   1.000
_cell.length_b   1.000
_cell.length_c   1.000
_cell.angle_alpha   90.00
_cell.angle_beta   90.00
_cell.angle_gamma   90.00
#
_symmetry.space_group_name_H-M   'P 1'
#
loop_
_entity.id
_entity.type
_entity.pdbx_description
1 polymer ?
#
loop_
_entity_poly.entity_id
_entity_poly.type
_entity_poly.pdbx_seq_one_letter_code
_entity_poly.pdbx_strand_id
1 'polypeptide(L)'
;MFVSKNNWKTKTKAMDVFMFDMRPLFEKKYQKRYRVPFDVELYILCKPIYQGLSDERKEYYSELARTARTDAKKEIREERELFWRELSRLQHEYMQERIETLNKSIENNMKNSSYPSTSWEDWWADK
;
A
#
# COMPACT_ATOMS: atom_id res chain seq x y z
N MET A 1 -9.34 -1.37 5.64
CA MET A 1 -9.33 -2.27 4.47
C MET A 1 -8.62 -1.53 3.34
N PHE A 2 -7.32 -1.80 3.09
CA PHE A 2 -6.58 -1.15 2.01
C PHE A 2 -6.97 -1.78 0.68
N VAL A 3 -8.02 -1.26 0.05
CA VAL A 3 -8.35 -1.61 -1.34
C VAL A 3 -7.36 -0.87 -2.22
N SER A 4 -6.30 -1.57 -2.64
CA SER A 4 -5.23 -1.00 -3.47
C SER A 4 -5.84 -0.39 -4.74
N LYS A 5 -5.62 0.92 -4.92
CA LYS A 5 -6.00 1.68 -6.11
C LYS A 5 -5.33 1.17 -7.41
N ASN A 6 -4.40 0.22 -7.30
CA ASN A 6 -3.60 -0.32 -8.41
C ASN A 6 -4.17 -1.62 -9.03
N ASN A 7 -5.37 -2.04 -8.61
CA ASN A 7 -5.97 -3.31 -9.06
C ASN A 7 -6.36 -3.35 -10.56
N TRP A 8 -6.32 -2.21 -11.25
CA TRP A 8 -6.56 -2.15 -12.70
C TRP A 8 -5.33 -2.63 -13.49
N LYS A 9 -4.11 -2.24 -13.07
CA LYS A 9 -2.87 -2.58 -13.77
C LYS A 9 -2.56 -4.08 -13.75
N THR A 10 -3.03 -4.81 -12.74
CA THR A 10 -2.84 -6.27 -12.62
C THR A 10 -3.76 -7.07 -13.55
N LYS A 11 -4.81 -6.43 -14.10
CA LYS A 11 -5.80 -7.04 -15.00
C LYS A 11 -5.76 -6.46 -16.42
N THR A 12 -4.84 -5.54 -16.70
CA THR A 12 -4.68 -4.90 -18.01
C THR A 12 -4.54 -5.95 -19.11
N LYS A 13 -5.40 -5.84 -20.12
CA LYS A 13 -5.39 -6.63 -21.35
C LYS A 13 -4.73 -5.83 -22.48
N ALA A 14 -4.35 -6.52 -23.55
CA ALA A 14 -3.78 -5.89 -24.75
C ALA A 14 -4.68 -4.77 -25.32
N MET A 15 -5.99 -5.00 -25.30
CA MET A 15 -6.98 -4.02 -25.73
C MET A 15 -6.97 -2.74 -24.87
N ASP A 16 -6.75 -2.87 -23.57
CA ASP A 16 -6.73 -1.73 -22.65
C ASP A 16 -5.48 -0.85 -22.91
N VAL A 17 -4.34 -1.48 -23.19
CA VAL A 17 -3.11 -0.78 -23.59
C VAL A 17 -3.30 -0.07 -24.94
N PHE A 18 -3.90 -0.75 -25.91
CA PHE A 18 -4.20 -0.15 -27.21
C PHE A 18 -5.16 1.06 -27.09
N MET A 19 -6.20 0.94 -26.25
CA MET A 19 -7.10 2.05 -25.98
C MET A 19 -6.38 3.23 -25.33
N PHE A 20 -5.46 2.97 -24.40
CA PHE A 20 -4.66 4.01 -23.77
C PHE A 20 -3.80 4.77 -24.79
N ASP A 21 -3.15 4.07 -25.72
CA ASP A 21 -2.39 4.68 -26.81
C ASP A 21 -3.26 5.51 -27.77
N MET A 22 -4.47 5.04 -28.05
CA MET A 22 -5.41 5.71 -28.95
C MET A 22 -6.15 6.88 -28.28
N ARG A 23 -6.21 6.90 -26.95
CA ARG A 23 -6.96 7.89 -26.17
C ARG A 23 -6.65 9.33 -26.55
N PRO A 24 -5.37 9.79 -26.68
CA PRO A 24 -5.08 11.18 -27.02
C PRO A 24 -5.61 11.58 -28.41
N LEU A 25 -5.65 10.63 -29.35
CA LEU A 25 -6.16 10.88 -30.71
C LEU A 25 -7.67 11.10 -30.72
N PHE A 26 -8.40 10.29 -29.94
CA PHE A 26 -9.86 10.36 -29.85
C PHE A 26 -10.32 11.49 -28.92
N GLU A 27 -9.64 11.68 -27.79
CA GLU A 27 -9.99 12.71 -26.81
C GLU A 27 -9.87 14.12 -27.43
N LYS A 28 -8.84 14.35 -28.24
CA LYS A 28 -8.67 15.61 -28.99
C LYS A 28 -9.73 15.79 -30.07
N LYS A 29 -10.15 14.72 -30.75
CA LYS A 29 -11.09 14.77 -31.88
C LYS A 29 -12.56 14.92 -31.46
N TYR A 30 -12.89 14.51 -30.24
CA TYR A 30 -14.28 14.36 -29.80
C TYR A 30 -14.56 14.99 -28.42
N GLN A 31 -13.64 15.83 -27.93
CA GLN A 31 -13.57 16.51 -26.62
C GLN A 31 -14.85 17.22 -26.11
N LYS A 32 -15.94 17.27 -26.88
CA LYS A 32 -17.18 18.03 -26.55
C LYS A 32 -18.50 17.28 -26.81
N ARG A 33 -18.52 15.96 -27.06
CA ARG A 33 -19.76 15.29 -27.52
C ARG A 33 -20.24 14.07 -26.73
N TYR A 34 -19.67 13.79 -25.57
CA TYR A 34 -19.92 12.50 -24.94
C TYR A 34 -21.14 12.49 -24.00
N ARG A 35 -22.13 11.66 -24.36
CA ARG A 35 -23.33 11.36 -23.58
C ARG A 35 -23.12 10.22 -22.57
N VAL A 36 -22.02 9.48 -22.70
CA VAL A 36 -21.59 8.32 -21.90
C VAL A 36 -20.14 8.52 -21.40
N PRO A 37 -19.66 7.74 -20.41
CA PRO A 37 -18.26 7.80 -20.00
C PRO A 37 -17.33 7.54 -21.19
N PHE A 38 -16.33 8.42 -21.36
CA PHE A 38 -15.45 8.42 -22.53
C PHE A 38 -14.76 7.06 -22.77
N ASP A 39 -14.44 6.31 -21.71
CA ASP A 39 -13.82 4.97 -21.84
C ASP A 39 -14.70 3.95 -22.57
N VAL A 40 -16.02 4.01 -22.39
CA VAL A 40 -16.96 3.12 -23.08
C VAL A 40 -16.99 3.43 -24.57
N GLU A 41 -17.01 4.72 -24.91
CA GLU A 41 -17.02 5.18 -26.30
C GLU A 41 -15.68 4.90 -26.98
N LEU A 42 -14.58 5.11 -26.27
CA LEU A 42 -13.24 4.76 -26.72
C LEU A 42 -13.13 3.26 -27.02
N TYR A 43 -13.72 2.40 -26.18
CA TYR A 43 -13.76 0.96 -26.45
C TYR A 43 -14.52 0.64 -27.75
N ILE A 44 -15.69 1.25 -27.95
CA ILE A 44 -16.51 1.07 -29.17
C ILE A 44 -15.73 1.49 -30.42
N LEU A 45 -15.00 2.61 -30.35
CA LEU A 45 -14.20 3.14 -31.46
C LEU A 45 -12.94 2.29 -31.71
N CYS A 46 -12.26 1.86 -30.66
CA CYS A 46 -11.00 1.13 -30.77
C CYS A 46 -11.20 -0.34 -31.16
N LYS A 47 -12.30 -0.99 -30.74
CA LYS A 47 -12.53 -2.42 -30.96
C LYS A 47 -12.41 -2.85 -32.44
N PRO A 48 -13.10 -2.23 -33.40
CA PRO A 48 -12.97 -2.63 -34.81
C PRO A 48 -11.55 -2.38 -35.36
N ILE A 49 -10.90 -1.29 -34.92
CA ILE A 49 -9.52 -0.97 -35.33
C ILE A 49 -8.57 -2.05 -34.83
N TYR A 50 -8.68 -2.43 -33.56
CA TYR A 50 -7.86 -3.46 -32.95
C TYR A 50 -8.05 -4.84 -33.61
N GLN A 51 -9.29 -5.18 -33.96
CA GLN A 51 -9.59 -6.44 -34.66
C GLN A 51 -8.95 -6.49 -36.05
N GLY A 52 -8.87 -5.35 -36.75
CA GLY A 52 -8.22 -5.21 -38.05
C GLY A 52 -6.68 -5.11 -38.02
N LEU A 53 -6.06 -5.07 -36.84
CA LEU A 53 -4.60 -5.10 -36.72
C LEU A 53 -4.02 -6.46 -37.16
N SER A 54 -2.79 -6.42 -37.68
CA SER A 54 -2.00 -7.63 -37.91
C SER A 54 -1.70 -8.35 -36.60
N ASP A 55 -1.42 -9.65 -36.69
CA ASP A 55 -1.10 -10.47 -35.52
C ASP A 55 0.16 -9.98 -34.81
N GLU A 56 1.18 -9.53 -35.56
CA GLU A 56 2.39 -8.90 -35.01
C GLU A 56 2.05 -7.68 -34.13
N ARG A 57 1.14 -6.82 -34.59
CA ARG A 57 0.72 -5.64 -33.82
C ARG A 57 -0.10 -6.03 -32.60
N LYS A 58 -0.93 -7.07 -32.70
CA LYS A 58 -1.68 -7.59 -31.54
C LYS A 58 -0.74 -8.19 -30.51
N GLU A 59 0.30 -8.91 -30.94
CA GLU A 59 1.31 -9.49 -30.06
C GLU A 59 2.11 -8.40 -29.35
N TYR A 60 2.52 -7.34 -30.07
CA TYR A 60 3.16 -6.17 -29.45
C TYR A 60 2.35 -5.60 -28.27
N TYR A 61 1.03 -5.40 -28.45
CA TYR A 61 0.16 -4.92 -27.36
C TYR A 61 -0.05 -5.97 -26.26
N SER A 62 0.01 -7.26 -26.60
CA SER A 62 -0.04 -8.37 -25.63
C SER A 62 1.20 -8.35 -24.73
N GLU A 63 2.39 -8.16 -25.30
CA GLU A 63 3.65 -8.03 -24.57
C GLU A 63 3.65 -6.82 -23.66
N LEU A 64 3.23 -5.64 -24.15
CA LEU A 64 3.08 -4.45 -23.31
C LEU A 64 2.10 -4.65 -22.14
N ALA A 65 1.00 -5.37 -22.37
CA ALA A 65 0.08 -5.71 -21.29
C ALA A 65 0.68 -6.72 -20.29
N ARG A 66 1.62 -7.58 -20.72
CA ARG A 66 2.35 -8.49 -19.81
C ARG A 66 3.39 -7.75 -18.97
N THR A 67 4.14 -6.83 -19.58
CA THR A 67 5.13 -6.01 -18.84
C THR A 67 4.44 -5.13 -17.82
N ALA A 68 3.38 -4.41 -18.21
CA ALA A 68 2.60 -3.56 -17.30
C ALA A 68 2.05 -4.34 -16.09
N ARG A 69 1.56 -5.57 -16.31
CA ARG A 69 1.10 -6.45 -15.21
C ARG A 69 2.24 -6.89 -14.30
N THR A 70 3.42 -7.12 -14.85
CA THR A 70 4.61 -7.57 -14.10
C THR A 70 5.14 -6.43 -13.24
N ASP A 71 5.25 -5.22 -13.81
CA ASP A 71 5.69 -4.03 -13.11
C ASP A 71 4.71 -3.65 -11.98
N ALA A 72 3.41 -3.71 -12.23
CA ALA A 72 2.40 -3.47 -11.20
C ALA A 72 2.46 -4.48 -10.06
N LYS A 73 2.74 -5.75 -10.34
CA LYS A 73 2.93 -6.77 -9.30
C LYS A 73 4.19 -6.49 -8.47
N LYS A 74 5.26 -6.01 -9.10
CA LYS A 74 6.50 -5.63 -8.43
C LYS A 74 6.27 -4.42 -7.51
N GLU A 75 5.61 -3.38 -8.01
CA GLU A 75 5.23 -2.18 -7.25
C GLU A 75 4.40 -2.55 -6.01
N ILE A 76 3.35 -3.37 -6.17
CA ILE A 76 2.53 -3.85 -5.04
C ILE A 76 3.36 -4.65 -4.03
N ARG A 77 4.33 -5.46 -4.49
CA ARG A 77 5.21 -6.21 -3.60
C ARG A 77 6.10 -5.27 -2.79
N GLU A 78 6.71 -4.28 -3.43
CA GLU A 78 7.58 -3.29 -2.78
C GLU A 78 6.81 -2.43 -1.78
N GLU A 79 5.62 -1.93 -2.13
CA GLU A 79 4.73 -1.21 -1.21
C GLU A 79 4.38 -2.05 0.02
N ARG A 80 4.10 -3.35 -0.18
CA ARG A 80 3.77 -4.27 0.90
C ARG A 80 4.98 -4.53 1.80
N GLU A 81 6.16 -4.70 1.23
CA GLU A 81 7.41 -4.88 1.99
C GLU A 81 7.75 -3.61 2.80
N LEU A 82 7.58 -2.42 2.22
CA LEU A 82 7.74 -1.13 2.91
C LEU A 82 6.75 -0.99 4.07
N PHE A 83 5.47 -1.31 3.83
CA PHE A 83 4.44 -1.27 4.87
C PHE A 83 4.80 -2.15 6.07
N TRP A 84 5.26 -3.38 5.84
CA TRP A 84 5.65 -4.28 6.93
C TRP A 84 6.92 -3.85 7.66
N ARG A 85 7.89 -3.26 6.96
CA ARG A 85 9.07 -2.64 7.60
C ARG A 85 8.66 -1.50 8.51
N GLU A 86 7.78 -0.63 8.05
CA GLU A 86 7.31 0.53 8.81
C GLU A 86 6.51 0.11 10.04
N LEU A 87 5.61 -0.87 9.89
CA LEU A 87 4.90 -1.47 11.03
C LEU A 87 5.86 -2.06 12.07
N SER A 88 6.90 -2.77 11.62
CA SER A 88 7.89 -3.37 12.51
C SER A 88 8.68 -2.29 13.27
N ARG A 89 9.03 -1.18 12.59
CA ARG A 89 9.68 -0.01 13.21
C ARG A 89 8.80 0.60 14.30
N LEU A 90 7.54 0.89 13.99
CA LEU A 90 6.59 1.46 14.93
C LEU A 90 6.34 0.55 16.13
N GLN A 91 6.24 -0.76 15.92
CA GLN A 91 6.11 -1.72 17.00
C GLN A 91 7.35 -1.73 17.90
N HIS A 92 8.55 -1.65 17.31
CA HIS A 92 9.79 -1.56 18.08
C HIS A 92 9.84 -0.28 18.93
N GLU A 93 9.51 0.87 18.33
CA GLU A 93 9.47 2.17 19.03
C GLU A 93 8.47 2.15 20.18
N TYR A 94 7.26 1.64 19.95
CA TYR A 94 6.26 1.49 21.00
C TYR A 94 6.75 0.61 22.16
N MET A 95 7.44 -0.49 21.86
CA MET A 95 8.00 -1.36 22.90
C MET A 95 9.10 -0.66 23.70
N GLN A 96 9.97 0.12 23.05
CA GLN A 96 11.02 0.89 23.72
C GLN A 96 10.44 1.96 24.64
N GLU A 97 9.48 2.75 24.15
CA GLU A 97 8.79 3.77 24.96
C GLU A 97 8.15 3.15 26.20
N ARG A 98 7.51 1.98 26.04
CA ARG A 98 6.87 1.26 27.12
C ARG A 98 7.85 0.74 28.17
N ILE A 99 9.02 0.25 27.74
CA ILE A 99 10.11 -0.15 28.65
C ILE A 99 10.63 1.07 29.41
N GLU A 100 10.82 2.21 28.74
CA GLU A 100 11.31 3.44 29.38
C GLU A 100 10.30 3.97 30.41
N THR A 101 9.00 3.94 30.10
CA THR A 101 7.96 4.34 31.07
C THR A 101 7.94 3.43 32.28
N LEU A 102 8.06 2.12 32.09
CA LEU A 102 8.15 1.15 33.18
C LEU A 102 9.38 1.40 34.06
N ASN A 103 10.55 1.63 33.46
CA ASN A 103 11.78 1.91 34.20
C ASN A 103 11.65 3.19 35.05
N LYS A 104 11.09 4.27 34.48
CA LYS A 104 10.80 5.51 35.23
C LYS A 104 9.84 5.28 36.40
N SER A 105 8.82 4.44 36.22
CA SER A 105 7.89 4.08 37.29
C SER A 105 8.57 3.28 38.40
N ILE A 106 9.48 2.35 38.05
CA ILE A 106 10.26 1.57 39.01
C ILE A 106 11.18 2.50 39.81
N GLU A 107 11.91 3.40 39.15
CA GLU A 107 12.78 4.37 39.81
C GLU A 107 12.01 5.30 40.77
N ASN A 108 10.83 5.77 40.35
CA ASN A 108 9.98 6.59 41.21
C ASN A 108 9.45 5.81 42.43
N ASN A 109 9.07 4.55 42.24
CA ASN A 109 8.67 3.69 43.36
C ASN A 109 9.84 3.40 44.31
N MET A 110 11.06 3.23 43.81
CA MET A 110 12.26 3.09 44.65
C MET A 110 12.58 4.37 45.43
N LYS A 111 12.40 5.55 44.82
CA LYS A 111 12.62 6.85 45.48
C LYS A 111 11.54 7.17 46.52
N ASN A 112 10.30 6.75 46.29
CA ASN A 112 9.16 6.98 47.18
C ASN A 112 8.91 5.81 48.15
N SER A 113 9.68 4.73 48.06
CA SER A 113 9.73 3.63 49.01
C SER A 113 10.41 4.10 50.31
N SER A 114 9.70 4.93 51.07
CA SER A 114 9.91 5.06 52.51
C SER A 114 9.31 3.82 53.17
N TYR A 115 9.98 2.67 53.04
CA TYR A 115 9.83 1.67 54.07
C TYR A 115 10.45 2.27 55.33
N PRO A 116 9.70 2.44 56.43
CA PRO A 116 10.34 2.70 57.70
C PRO A 116 11.32 1.54 57.91
N SER A 117 12.59 1.87 58.12
CA SER A 117 13.61 0.92 58.52
C SER A 117 13.32 0.49 59.96
N THR A 118 12.19 -0.15 60.20
CA THR A 118 11.98 -0.90 61.42
C THR A 118 12.87 -2.12 61.24
N SER A 119 13.95 -2.19 62.03
CA SER A 119 14.77 -3.38 62.02
C SER A 119 13.87 -4.56 62.39
N TRP A 120 14.13 -5.74 61.82
CA TRP A 120 13.48 -6.97 62.29
C TRP A 120 13.69 -7.17 63.80
N GLU A 121 14.77 -6.60 64.36
CA GLU A 121 15.07 -6.56 65.79
C GLU A 121 14.10 -5.68 66.60
N ASP A 122 13.57 -4.58 66.03
CA ASP A 122 12.63 -3.68 66.70
C ASP A 122 11.24 -4.31 66.86
N TRP A 123 10.88 -5.26 66.00
CA TRP A 123 9.56 -5.92 66.00
C TRP A 123 9.39 -6.94 67.14
N TRP A 124 10.50 -7.42 67.71
CA TRP A 124 10.52 -8.37 68.83
C TRP A 124 10.85 -7.73 70.17
N ALA A 125 11.18 -6.44 70.20
CA ALA A 125 11.53 -5.73 71.43
C ALA A 125 10.31 -5.35 72.30
N ASP A 126 9.09 -5.50 71.78
CA ASP A 126 7.83 -5.12 72.46
C ASP A 126 6.95 -6.33 72.84
N LYS A 127 7.56 -7.49 73.13
CA LYS A 127 6.88 -8.68 73.67
C LYS A 127 7.48 -9.19 74.97
#